data_AF-A0A2E0J8F8-F1
#
_entry.id   AF-A0A2E0J8F8-F1
#
_cell.length_a   1.000
_cell.length_b   1.000
_cell.length_c   1.000
_cell.angle_alpha   90.00
_cell.angle_beta   90.00
_cell.angle_gamma   90.00
#
_symmetry.space_group_name_H-M   'P 1'
#
loop_
_entity.id
_entity.type
_entity.pdbx_description
1 polymer ?
#
loop_
_entity_poly.entity_id
_entity_poly.type
_entity_poly.pdbx_seq_one_letter_code
_entity_poly.pdbx_strand_id
1 'polypeptide(L)'
;MALAAAIARTATTWDDAPVVLLDGLQQSALIELQTLLQDGSAFALESHFKFLADTAGSQFAAKVGAGIAHLYMDALGYAWRANAACLSSSLDPHADFIYDGGNASGHGVVLAEAHGSFAKDASAAKIANAAKNKYVKQVKPFVAKPSPFGKIIHGYSIAFGSKPTTAGSFLAVSETRISKPRKRAASAGTTQADEAPEGMPASMALATHRSNFLLLGAPDVTNWIDWIRLPDSAPPERTDVPLLRFDYAGRTYLAATPWLSRLDGPPWWIDDFFDHPGWWRFARRARLSPPSHPGSDFGWFAIEEKAGAEFLNALSNAIRDRGVGSPATMRLPTVEPTGFALSAGDRAAAVDADEPYHYALFRDGLALLGQPFRGRLRDVVVWSPDRGLALG
;
A
#
# COMPACT_ATOMS: atom_id res chain seq x y z
N MET A 1 -8.39 3.10 -27.52
CA MET A 1 -8.90 1.74 -27.22
C MET A 1 -9.12 1.50 -25.73
N ALA A 2 -8.09 1.54 -24.87
CA ALA A 2 -8.25 1.26 -23.43
C ALA A 2 -9.29 2.15 -22.73
N LEU A 3 -9.28 3.47 -23.00
CA LEU A 3 -10.26 4.40 -22.42
C LEU A 3 -11.70 4.12 -22.86
N ALA A 4 -11.93 3.71 -24.11
CA ALA A 4 -13.27 3.38 -24.60
C ALA A 4 -13.83 2.13 -23.90
N ALA A 5 -13.00 1.10 -23.72
CA ALA A 5 -13.36 -0.10 -22.98
C ALA A 5 -13.63 0.20 -21.49
N ALA A 6 -12.82 1.08 -20.89
CA ALA A 6 -13.03 1.53 -19.52
C ALA A 6 -14.36 2.27 -19.35
N ILE A 7 -14.68 3.21 -20.26
CA ILE A 7 -15.97 3.92 -20.26
C ILE A 7 -17.12 2.92 -20.36
N ALA A 8 -17.04 1.97 -21.30
CA ALA A 8 -18.06 0.95 -21.49
C ALA A 8 -18.29 0.11 -20.22
N ARG A 9 -17.21 -0.31 -19.56
CA ARG A 9 -17.29 -1.08 -18.32
C ARG A 9 -17.91 -0.29 -17.17
N THR A 10 -17.55 0.99 -17.01
CA THR A 10 -18.12 1.84 -15.96
C THR A 10 -19.56 2.29 -16.22
N ALA A 11 -20.06 2.11 -17.43
CA ALA A 11 -21.44 2.45 -17.79
C ALA A 11 -22.45 1.35 -17.41
N THR A 12 -21.98 0.15 -17.04
CA THR A 12 -22.84 -0.96 -16.62
C THR A 12 -23.04 -0.97 -15.10
N THR A 13 -24.08 -1.67 -14.65
CA THR A 13 -24.41 -1.77 -13.23
C THR A 13 -23.63 -2.86 -12.51
N TRP A 14 -23.29 -3.94 -13.21
CA TRP A 14 -22.61 -5.14 -12.70
C TRP A 14 -21.58 -5.69 -13.72
N ASP A 15 -20.63 -6.48 -13.22
CA ASP A 15 -19.51 -7.09 -13.96
C ASP A 15 -19.90 -8.25 -14.89
N ASP A 16 -21.13 -8.76 -14.76
CA ASP A 16 -21.72 -9.78 -15.62
C ASP A 16 -22.47 -9.22 -16.84
N ALA A 17 -22.28 -7.93 -17.14
CA ALA A 17 -22.91 -7.30 -18.30
C ALA A 17 -22.61 -8.09 -19.60
N PRO A 18 -23.63 -8.36 -20.45
CA PRO A 18 -23.43 -9.15 -21.66
C PRO A 18 -22.37 -8.55 -22.59
N VAL A 19 -21.51 -9.40 -23.15
CA VAL A 19 -20.42 -8.98 -24.05
C VAL A 19 -20.94 -8.11 -25.21
N VAL A 20 -22.08 -8.47 -25.80
CA VAL A 20 -22.71 -7.70 -26.90
C VAL A 20 -23.04 -6.26 -26.48
N LEU A 21 -23.48 -6.05 -25.23
CA LEU A 21 -23.74 -4.71 -24.70
C LEU A 21 -22.44 -3.94 -24.47
N LEU A 22 -21.43 -4.60 -23.88
CA LEU A 22 -20.11 -4.00 -23.65
C LEU A 22 -19.44 -3.57 -24.95
N ASP A 23 -19.49 -4.42 -25.99
CA ASP A 23 -18.93 -4.12 -27.32
C ASP A 23 -19.64 -2.92 -27.95
N GLY A 24 -20.97 -2.87 -27.87
CA GLY A 24 -21.75 -1.74 -28.38
C GLY A 24 -21.43 -0.42 -27.66
N LEU A 25 -21.34 -0.45 -26.33
CA LEU A 25 -20.97 0.71 -25.51
C LEU A 25 -19.53 1.15 -25.79
N GLN A 26 -18.60 0.20 -25.95
CA GLN A 26 -17.21 0.48 -26.28
C GLN A 26 -17.09 1.13 -27.65
N GLN A 27 -17.82 0.64 -28.66
CA GLN A 27 -17.80 1.22 -30.00
C GLN A 27 -18.39 2.63 -29.99
N SER A 28 -19.49 2.85 -29.27
CA SER A 28 -20.08 4.19 -29.10
C SER A 28 -19.10 5.16 -28.42
N ALA A 29 -18.48 4.73 -27.32
CA ALA A 29 -17.48 5.53 -26.62
C ALA A 29 -16.25 5.82 -27.50
N LEU A 30 -15.81 4.85 -28.30
CA LEU A 30 -14.67 5.02 -29.21
C LEU A 30 -14.92 6.12 -30.24
N ILE A 31 -16.09 6.13 -30.88
CA ILE A 31 -16.47 7.15 -31.86
C ILE A 31 -16.53 8.53 -31.21
N GLU A 32 -17.14 8.63 -30.03
CA GLU A 32 -17.25 9.87 -29.27
C GLU A 32 -15.85 10.41 -28.90
N LEU A 33 -14.95 9.54 -28.41
CA LEU A 33 -13.57 9.90 -28.08
C LEU A 33 -12.77 10.35 -29.31
N GLN A 34 -12.86 9.64 -30.43
CA GLN A 34 -12.17 10.00 -31.68
C GLN A 34 -12.66 11.32 -32.28
N THR A 35 -13.91 11.69 -32.00
CA THR A 35 -14.49 12.94 -32.50
C THR A 35 -14.11 14.14 -31.62
N LEU A 36 -13.93 13.91 -30.31
CA LEU A 36 -13.82 14.97 -29.30
C LEU A 36 -12.45 15.08 -28.63
N LEU A 37 -11.53 14.13 -28.87
CA LEU A 37 -10.16 14.17 -28.36
C LEU A 37 -9.16 14.23 -29.51
N GLN A 38 -8.08 15.00 -29.29
CA GLN A 38 -6.96 15.05 -30.22
C GLN A 38 -6.03 13.87 -29.98
N ASP A 39 -5.52 13.28 -31.07
CA ASP A 39 -4.40 12.35 -31.00
C ASP A 39 -3.10 13.12 -30.73
N GLY A 40 -2.33 12.68 -29.73
CA GLY A 40 -1.08 13.34 -29.37
C GLY A 40 -0.42 12.79 -28.10
N SER A 41 0.72 13.38 -27.74
CA SER A 41 1.49 13.02 -26.53
C SER A 41 0.89 13.57 -25.24
N ALA A 42 -0.11 14.45 -25.33
CA ALA A 42 -0.82 15.03 -24.20
C ALA A 42 -2.33 14.99 -24.45
N PHE A 43 -3.12 14.86 -23.38
CA PHE A 43 -4.58 14.92 -23.48
C PHE A 43 -5.01 16.32 -23.94
N ALA A 44 -5.80 16.38 -25.01
CA ALA A 44 -6.38 17.63 -25.51
C ALA A 44 -7.75 17.37 -26.12
N LEU A 45 -8.66 18.34 -26.00
CA LEU A 45 -9.98 18.28 -26.62
C LEU A 45 -9.90 18.79 -28.06
N GLU A 46 -10.69 18.18 -28.94
CA GLU A 46 -10.88 18.67 -30.29
C GLU A 46 -11.61 20.00 -30.32
N SER A 47 -11.39 20.76 -31.39
CA SER A 47 -12.06 22.05 -31.58
C SER A 47 -13.60 21.91 -31.66
N HIS A 48 -14.09 20.71 -31.99
CA HIS A 48 -15.51 20.38 -32.02
C HIS A 48 -16.19 20.42 -30.65
N PHE A 49 -15.44 20.22 -29.56
CA PHE A 49 -15.98 20.21 -28.20
C PHE A 49 -16.76 21.50 -27.85
N LYS A 50 -16.34 22.64 -28.41
CA LYS A 50 -17.01 23.95 -28.19
C LYS A 50 -18.45 24.02 -28.71
N PHE A 51 -18.85 23.11 -29.60
CA PHE A 51 -20.19 23.05 -30.17
C PHE A 51 -21.13 22.16 -29.34
N LEU A 52 -20.62 21.43 -28.34
CA LEU A 52 -21.46 20.67 -27.44
C LEU A 52 -22.22 21.62 -26.51
N ALA A 53 -23.51 21.34 -26.32
CA ALA A 53 -24.27 21.96 -25.24
C ALA A 53 -23.67 21.57 -23.88
N ASP A 54 -23.82 22.43 -22.86
CA ASP A 54 -23.25 22.23 -21.54
C ASP A 54 -23.58 20.85 -20.94
N THR A 55 -24.81 20.37 -21.15
CA THR A 55 -25.24 19.02 -20.72
C THR A 55 -24.43 17.92 -21.40
N ALA A 56 -24.26 17.99 -22.72
CA ALA A 56 -23.51 16.99 -23.49
C ALA A 56 -22.02 17.04 -23.16
N GLY A 57 -21.45 18.24 -23.04
CA GLY A 57 -20.06 18.43 -22.63
C GLY A 57 -19.79 17.90 -21.22
N SER A 58 -20.71 18.11 -20.29
CA SER A 58 -20.63 17.58 -18.92
C SER A 58 -20.76 16.06 -18.86
N GLN A 59 -21.69 15.49 -19.64
CA GLN A 59 -21.82 14.03 -19.76
C GLN A 59 -20.56 13.40 -20.35
N PHE A 60 -19.99 13.99 -21.41
CA PHE A 60 -18.74 13.52 -21.98
C PHE A 60 -17.58 13.59 -20.98
N ALA A 61 -17.45 14.72 -20.26
CA ALA A 61 -16.46 14.85 -19.19
C ALA A 61 -16.65 13.78 -18.11
N ALA A 62 -17.88 13.52 -17.67
CA ALA A 62 -18.19 12.49 -16.68
C ALA A 62 -17.81 11.08 -17.17
N LYS A 63 -18.14 10.71 -18.42
CA LYS A 63 -17.71 9.44 -19.03
C LYS A 63 -16.19 9.31 -19.02
N VAL A 64 -15.46 10.31 -19.51
CA VAL A 64 -13.99 10.29 -19.51
C VAL A 64 -13.45 10.18 -18.09
N GLY A 65 -14.00 10.93 -17.14
CA GLY A 65 -13.61 10.85 -15.72
C GLY A 65 -13.81 9.46 -15.14
N ALA A 66 -14.95 8.81 -15.41
CA ALA A 66 -15.22 7.43 -15.00
C ALA A 66 -14.24 6.43 -15.63
N GLY A 67 -13.97 6.55 -16.94
CA GLY A 67 -13.02 5.71 -17.64
C GLY A 67 -11.58 5.86 -17.11
N ILE A 68 -11.13 7.10 -16.85
CA ILE A 68 -9.82 7.36 -16.24
C ILE A 68 -9.74 6.81 -14.82
N ALA A 69 -10.80 6.98 -14.02
CA ALA A 69 -10.87 6.39 -12.67
C ALA A 69 -10.76 4.86 -12.74
N HIS A 70 -11.43 4.22 -13.69
CA HIS A 70 -11.33 2.77 -13.88
C HIS A 70 -9.92 2.33 -14.29
N LEU A 71 -9.29 3.00 -15.26
CA LEU A 71 -7.92 2.68 -15.66
C LEU A 71 -6.93 2.88 -14.51
N TYR A 72 -7.14 3.88 -13.66
CA TYR A 72 -6.33 4.09 -12.47
C TYR A 72 -6.51 2.94 -11.46
N MET A 73 -7.74 2.51 -11.21
CA MET A 73 -8.02 1.39 -10.32
C MET A 73 -7.47 0.06 -10.87
N ASP A 74 -7.61 -0.18 -12.18
CA ASP A 74 -7.05 -1.35 -12.88
C ASP A 74 -5.52 -1.39 -12.77
N ALA A 75 -4.85 -0.23 -12.93
CA ALA A 75 -3.41 -0.10 -12.74
C ALA A 75 -2.95 -0.39 -11.30
N LEU A 76 -3.83 -0.20 -10.31
CA LEU A 76 -3.60 -0.59 -8.91
C LEU A 76 -3.89 -2.08 -8.63
N GLY A 77 -4.30 -2.85 -9.65
CA GLY A 77 -4.64 -4.26 -9.55
C GLY A 77 -6.06 -4.54 -9.07
N TYR A 78 -6.95 -3.55 -9.08
CA TYR A 78 -8.34 -3.70 -8.69
C TYR A 78 -9.23 -4.06 -9.89
N ALA A 79 -10.08 -5.07 -9.71
CA ALA A 79 -11.10 -5.46 -10.67
C ALA A 79 -12.43 -4.77 -10.36
N TRP A 80 -13.06 -4.19 -11.39
CA TRP A 80 -14.38 -3.57 -11.27
C TRP A 80 -15.45 -4.64 -11.02
N ARG A 81 -16.37 -4.38 -10.09
CA ARG A 81 -17.44 -5.31 -9.69
C ARG A 81 -18.82 -4.79 -10.01
N ALA A 82 -19.11 -3.56 -9.59
CA ALA A 82 -20.43 -2.99 -9.75
C ALA A 82 -20.42 -1.48 -9.59
N ASN A 83 -21.53 -0.88 -9.99
CA ASN A 83 -21.90 0.45 -9.54
C ASN A 83 -22.28 0.40 -8.03
N ALA A 84 -21.86 1.42 -7.28
CA ALA A 84 -22.07 1.48 -5.84
C ALA A 84 -23.47 1.99 -5.44
N ALA A 85 -24.40 2.11 -6.39
CA ALA A 85 -25.83 2.33 -6.13
C ALA A 85 -26.45 1.31 -5.14
N CYS A 86 -25.85 0.13 -4.99
CA CYS A 86 -26.28 -0.87 -4.01
C CYS A 86 -26.00 -0.50 -2.54
N LEU A 87 -25.25 0.56 -2.24
CA LEU A 87 -24.83 0.91 -0.88
C LEU A 87 -25.87 1.65 -0.06
N SER A 88 -26.89 2.24 -0.69
CA SER A 88 -28.02 2.84 0.03
C SER A 88 -29.20 3.07 -0.89
N SER A 89 -30.38 2.64 -0.45
CA SER A 89 -31.65 3.01 -1.08
C SER A 89 -32.15 4.40 -0.67
N SER A 90 -31.46 5.11 0.24
CA SER A 90 -31.98 6.32 0.90
C SER A 90 -30.98 7.49 1.07
N LEU A 91 -29.70 7.32 0.74
CA LEU A 91 -28.67 8.35 0.93
C LEU A 91 -28.03 8.75 -0.40
N ASP A 92 -28.45 9.91 -0.90
CA ASP A 92 -27.67 10.73 -1.82
C ASP A 92 -26.75 11.63 -0.96
N PRO A 93 -25.41 11.65 -1.15
CA PRO A 93 -24.63 11.05 -2.24
C PRO A 93 -23.70 9.89 -1.80
N HIS A 94 -23.52 8.90 -2.67
CA HIS A 94 -22.59 7.77 -2.51
C HIS A 94 -21.49 7.77 -3.61
N ALA A 95 -20.51 6.89 -3.47
CA ALA A 95 -19.46 6.69 -4.48
C ALA A 95 -20.04 6.10 -5.78
N ASP A 96 -19.32 6.19 -6.89
CA ASP A 96 -19.77 5.61 -8.16
C ASP A 96 -19.60 4.08 -8.26
N PHE A 97 -18.48 3.54 -7.77
CA PHE A 97 -18.06 2.17 -8.11
C PHE A 97 -17.56 1.36 -6.92
N ILE A 98 -17.72 0.03 -7.03
CA ILE A 98 -17.15 -0.98 -6.14
C ILE A 98 -16.12 -1.80 -6.91
N TYR A 99 -14.98 -2.00 -6.26
CA TYR A 99 -13.86 -2.79 -6.77
C TYR A 99 -13.45 -3.88 -5.78
N ASP A 100 -12.96 -5.00 -6.30
CA ASP A 100 -12.36 -6.11 -5.55
C ASP A 100 -10.92 -6.36 -6.06
N GLY A 101 -10.17 -7.23 -5.41
CA GLY A 101 -8.79 -7.55 -5.76
C GLY A 101 -7.79 -6.55 -5.20
N GLY A 102 -6.63 -6.44 -5.85
CA GLY A 102 -5.52 -5.62 -5.40
C GLY A 102 -5.19 -5.86 -3.91
N ASN A 103 -4.96 -4.76 -3.18
CA ASN A 103 -4.70 -4.79 -1.74
C ASN A 103 -5.92 -5.15 -0.87
N ALA A 104 -7.11 -5.30 -1.47
CA ALA A 104 -8.32 -5.67 -0.76
C ALA A 104 -8.66 -7.17 -0.86
N SER A 105 -7.93 -7.92 -1.69
CA SER A 105 -8.15 -9.35 -1.91
C SER A 105 -8.18 -10.12 -0.58
N GLY A 106 -9.27 -10.85 -0.33
CA GLY A 106 -9.48 -11.63 0.90
C GLY A 106 -9.84 -10.81 2.15
N HIS A 107 -9.89 -9.47 2.06
CA HIS A 107 -10.16 -8.58 3.19
C HIS A 107 -11.46 -7.77 3.03
N GLY A 108 -11.92 -7.56 1.79
CA GLY A 108 -13.16 -6.85 1.50
C GLY A 108 -13.10 -6.16 0.14
N VAL A 109 -13.85 -5.08 0.00
CA VAL A 109 -13.96 -4.30 -1.23
C VAL A 109 -13.58 -2.84 -1.04
N VAL A 110 -13.37 -2.15 -2.16
CA VAL A 110 -12.96 -0.75 -2.23
C VAL A 110 -14.01 0.05 -2.97
N LEU A 111 -14.26 1.28 -2.50
CA LEU A 111 -15.06 2.25 -3.24
C LEU A 111 -14.21 3.17 -4.10
N ALA A 112 -14.69 3.52 -5.28
CA ALA A 112 -14.10 4.58 -6.08
C ALA A 112 -15.18 5.56 -6.54
N GLU A 113 -14.97 6.83 -6.24
CA GLU A 113 -15.75 7.95 -6.77
C GLU A 113 -14.99 8.58 -7.93
N ALA A 114 -15.65 8.75 -9.07
CA ALA A 114 -15.07 9.37 -10.25
C ALA A 114 -15.54 10.82 -10.41
N HIS A 115 -14.65 11.65 -10.96
CA HIS A 115 -15.01 12.99 -11.35
C HIS A 115 -14.30 13.37 -12.63
N GLY A 116 -15.06 13.87 -13.60
CA GLY A 116 -14.53 14.45 -14.82
C GLY A 116 -14.97 15.91 -14.98
N SER A 117 -14.05 16.79 -15.38
CA SER A 117 -14.37 18.20 -15.62
C SER A 117 -13.57 18.79 -16.78
N PHE A 118 -14.28 19.34 -17.76
CA PHE A 118 -13.71 20.12 -18.87
C PHE A 118 -14.05 21.60 -18.76
N ALA A 119 -13.94 22.15 -17.55
CA ALA A 119 -14.19 23.56 -17.31
C ALA A 119 -13.05 24.44 -17.86
N LYS A 120 -13.40 25.62 -18.40
CA LYS A 120 -12.41 26.59 -18.92
C LYS A 120 -11.40 27.03 -17.87
N ASP A 121 -11.83 27.04 -16.61
CA ASP A 121 -11.07 27.47 -15.45
C ASP A 121 -10.51 26.29 -14.64
N ALA A 122 -10.47 25.07 -15.23
CA ALA A 122 -9.88 23.89 -14.64
C ALA A 122 -8.40 24.13 -14.28
N SER A 123 -8.02 23.70 -13.09
CA SER A 123 -6.65 23.82 -12.58
C SER A 123 -6.35 22.65 -11.64
N ALA A 124 -5.07 22.33 -11.46
CA ALA A 124 -4.63 21.31 -10.52
C ALA A 124 -5.27 21.50 -9.12
N ALA A 125 -5.32 22.73 -8.62
CA ALA A 125 -5.93 23.05 -7.32
C ALA A 125 -7.44 22.76 -7.27
N LYS A 126 -8.18 23.10 -8.33
CA LYS A 126 -9.63 22.80 -8.41
C LYS A 126 -9.90 21.31 -8.49
N ILE A 127 -9.14 20.59 -9.31
CA ILE A 127 -9.28 19.14 -9.46
C ILE A 127 -8.90 18.41 -8.16
N ALA A 128 -7.84 18.84 -7.47
CA ALA A 128 -7.49 18.34 -6.14
C ALA A 128 -8.57 18.61 -5.08
N ASN A 129 -9.14 19.82 -5.07
CA ASN A 129 -10.25 20.15 -4.19
C ASN A 129 -11.51 19.33 -4.50
N ALA A 130 -11.79 19.08 -5.78
CA ALA A 130 -12.91 18.23 -6.19
C ALA A 130 -12.74 16.80 -5.68
N ALA A 131 -11.57 16.17 -5.90
CA ALA A 131 -11.26 14.84 -5.36
C ALA A 131 -11.41 14.78 -3.84
N LYS A 132 -10.87 15.77 -3.11
CA LYS A 132 -10.96 15.82 -1.65
C LYS A 132 -12.41 15.97 -1.17
N ASN A 133 -13.18 16.89 -1.76
CA ASN A 133 -14.55 17.16 -1.35
C ASN A 133 -15.46 15.96 -1.62
N LYS A 134 -15.32 15.35 -2.80
CA LYS A 134 -16.06 14.14 -3.18
C LYS A 134 -15.70 12.96 -2.28
N TYR A 135 -14.41 12.73 -2.00
CA TYR A 135 -14.00 11.73 -1.02
C TYR A 135 -14.72 11.88 0.32
N VAL A 136 -14.73 13.09 0.90
CA VAL A 136 -15.36 13.33 2.22
C VAL A 136 -16.88 13.09 2.19
N LYS A 137 -17.55 13.44 1.08
CA LYS A 137 -19.01 13.35 0.96
C LYS A 137 -19.50 11.96 0.56
N GLN A 138 -18.84 11.32 -0.40
CA GLN A 138 -19.36 10.16 -1.12
C GLN A 138 -18.64 8.85 -0.78
N VAL A 139 -17.39 8.92 -0.30
CA VAL A 139 -16.56 7.73 -0.06
C VAL A 139 -16.39 7.47 1.43
N LYS A 140 -15.86 8.46 2.15
CA LYS A 140 -15.56 8.37 3.59
C LYS A 140 -16.73 7.86 4.44
N PRO A 141 -17.99 8.28 4.24
CA PRO A 141 -19.11 7.83 5.07
C PRO A 141 -19.47 6.34 4.91
N PHE A 142 -18.91 5.68 3.89
CA PHE A 142 -19.21 4.29 3.56
C PHE A 142 -18.04 3.34 3.86
N VAL A 143 -16.86 3.88 4.19
CA VAL A 143 -15.75 3.05 4.69
C VAL A 143 -16.18 2.32 5.97
N ALA A 144 -15.83 1.04 6.08
CA ALA A 144 -16.23 0.08 7.10
C ALA A 144 -17.71 -0.36 7.08
N LYS A 145 -18.54 0.13 6.14
CA LYS A 145 -19.92 -0.39 5.95
C LYS A 145 -19.93 -1.71 5.18
N PRO A 146 -20.96 -2.55 5.38
CA PRO A 146 -21.16 -3.74 4.55
C PRO A 146 -21.64 -3.35 3.14
N SER A 147 -21.28 -4.18 2.16
CA SER A 147 -21.83 -4.17 0.80
C SER A 147 -22.20 -5.60 0.39
N PRO A 148 -22.96 -5.80 -0.71
CA PRO A 148 -23.23 -7.14 -1.24
C PRO A 148 -21.97 -7.96 -1.55
N PHE A 149 -20.83 -7.30 -1.72
CA PHE A 149 -19.55 -7.92 -2.08
C PHE A 149 -18.56 -8.04 -0.92
N GLY A 150 -18.98 -7.69 0.30
CA GLY A 150 -18.13 -7.71 1.49
C GLY A 150 -17.98 -6.34 2.13
N LYS A 151 -17.16 -6.27 3.18
CA LYS A 151 -16.94 -5.05 3.95
C LYS A 151 -16.12 -4.06 3.12
N ILE A 152 -16.53 -2.80 3.09
CA ILE A 152 -15.75 -1.74 2.46
C ILE A 152 -14.56 -1.42 3.38
N ILE A 153 -13.34 -1.66 2.94
CA ILE A 153 -12.13 -1.47 3.77
C ILE A 153 -11.34 -0.21 3.40
N HIS A 154 -11.53 0.29 2.18
CA HIS A 154 -10.83 1.46 1.66
C HIS A 154 -11.70 2.19 0.64
N GLY A 155 -11.28 3.39 0.25
CA GLY A 155 -11.92 4.07 -0.87
C GLY A 155 -11.10 5.22 -1.43
N TYR A 156 -11.35 5.49 -2.70
CA TYR A 156 -10.68 6.47 -3.55
C TYR A 156 -11.70 7.47 -4.09
N SER A 157 -11.27 8.71 -4.29
CA SER A 157 -11.94 9.69 -5.14
C SER A 157 -10.93 10.20 -6.14
N ILE A 158 -11.19 9.94 -7.41
CA ILE A 158 -10.28 10.19 -8.53
C ILE A 158 -10.93 11.27 -9.39
N ALA A 159 -10.27 12.42 -9.44
CA ALA A 159 -10.72 13.55 -10.23
C ALA A 159 -9.78 13.78 -11.41
N PHE A 160 -10.36 13.84 -12.60
CA PHE A 160 -9.70 14.18 -13.85
C PHE A 160 -10.26 15.49 -14.38
N GLY A 161 -9.39 16.35 -14.87
CA GLY A 161 -9.84 17.55 -15.57
C GLY A 161 -8.88 18.02 -16.64
N SER A 162 -9.41 18.76 -17.60
CA SER A 162 -8.63 19.37 -18.67
C SER A 162 -9.26 20.69 -19.09
N LYS A 163 -8.46 21.59 -19.66
CA LYS A 163 -8.97 22.84 -20.22
C LYS A 163 -9.36 22.59 -21.68
N PRO A 164 -10.55 23.01 -22.13
CA PRO A 164 -10.97 22.79 -23.52
C PRO A 164 -10.05 23.40 -24.58
N THR A 165 -9.30 24.45 -24.25
CA THR A 165 -8.50 25.23 -25.20
C THR A 165 -7.00 25.01 -25.05
N THR A 166 -6.54 24.09 -24.20
CA THR A 166 -5.11 23.92 -23.91
C THR A 166 -4.80 22.46 -23.73
N ALA A 167 -3.73 21.99 -24.39
CA ALA A 167 -3.23 20.64 -24.19
C ALA A 167 -2.75 20.44 -22.74
N GLY A 168 -3.00 19.26 -22.21
CA GLY A 168 -2.70 18.86 -20.85
C GLY A 168 -3.94 18.55 -20.02
N SER A 169 -3.71 17.83 -18.94
CA SER A 169 -4.74 17.42 -18.00
C SER A 169 -4.21 17.46 -16.58
N PHE A 170 -5.13 17.39 -15.64
CA PHE A 170 -4.88 17.31 -14.21
C PHE A 170 -5.55 16.03 -13.70
N LEU A 171 -4.79 15.24 -12.96
CA LEU A 171 -5.30 14.08 -12.24
C LEU A 171 -5.03 14.31 -10.75
N ALA A 172 -6.05 14.15 -9.92
CA ALA A 172 -5.89 14.21 -8.48
C ALA A 172 -6.62 13.06 -7.81
N VAL A 173 -6.01 12.50 -6.78
CA VAL A 173 -6.56 11.36 -6.03
C VAL A 173 -6.64 11.74 -4.57
N SER A 174 -7.81 11.50 -3.97
CA SER A 174 -8.02 11.56 -2.53
C SER A 174 -8.48 10.19 -2.07
N GLU A 175 -7.71 9.57 -1.19
CA GLU A 175 -7.97 8.21 -0.73
C GLU A 175 -8.16 8.17 0.79
N THR A 176 -8.49 6.99 1.30
CA THR A 176 -8.65 6.77 2.73
C THR A 176 -7.30 6.82 3.42
N ARG A 177 -6.97 8.00 3.94
CA ARG A 177 -5.78 8.21 4.74
C ARG A 177 -6.01 7.61 6.12
N ILE A 178 -5.13 6.72 6.52
CA ILE A 178 -4.96 6.38 7.94
C ILE A 178 -4.36 7.64 8.57
N SER A 179 -5.18 8.38 9.32
CA SER A 179 -4.71 9.60 9.99
C SER A 179 -3.68 9.22 11.04
N LYS A 180 -2.45 9.74 10.92
CA LYS A 180 -1.52 9.78 12.05
C LYS A 180 -2.26 10.40 13.26
N PRO A 181 -2.09 9.88 14.49
CA PRO A 181 -2.56 10.61 15.66
C PRO A 181 -1.85 11.97 15.67
N ARG A 182 -2.67 13.03 15.62
CA ARG A 182 -2.21 14.40 15.84
C ARG A 182 -1.59 14.39 17.24
N LYS A 183 -0.27 14.62 17.34
CA LYS A 183 0.42 14.86 18.62
C LYS A 183 -0.37 15.93 19.36
N ARG A 184 -1.26 15.51 20.26
CA ARG A 184 -1.90 16.38 21.22
C ARG A 184 -0.78 16.71 22.19
N ALA A 185 -0.42 17.99 22.28
CA ALA A 185 0.35 18.47 23.42
C ALA A 185 -0.36 17.95 24.67
N ALA A 186 0.40 17.30 25.55
CA ALA A 186 -0.11 16.68 26.75
C ALA A 186 -0.88 17.74 27.57
N SER A 187 -2.20 17.62 27.62
CA SER A 187 -3.01 18.21 28.67
C SER A 187 -3.17 17.13 29.73
N ALA A 188 -2.58 17.37 30.91
CA ALA A 188 -2.70 16.50 32.07
C ALA A 188 -4.17 16.37 32.53
N GLY A 189 -4.51 15.17 33.02
CA GLY A 189 -5.82 14.79 33.57
C GLY A 189 -6.65 14.02 32.53
N THR A 190 -7.01 12.75 32.70
CA THR A 190 -7.40 12.06 33.92
C THR A 190 -7.18 10.56 33.69
N THR A 191 -6.65 9.88 34.70
CA THR A 191 -6.40 8.44 34.72
C THR A 191 -7.72 7.68 34.53
N GLN A 192 -7.88 7.02 33.38
CA GLN A 192 -8.76 5.87 33.24
C GLN A 192 -7.86 4.65 33.11
N ALA A 193 -8.05 3.69 34.01
CA ALA A 193 -7.35 2.42 34.02
C ALA A 193 -7.67 1.67 32.72
N ASP A 194 -6.67 1.52 31.85
CA ASP A 194 -6.74 0.66 30.67
C ASP A 194 -6.75 -0.80 31.13
N GLU A 195 -7.83 -1.51 30.83
CA GLU A 195 -7.84 -2.97 30.81
C GLU A 195 -6.78 -3.46 29.82
N ALA A 196 -5.94 -4.42 30.25
CA ALA A 196 -4.88 -4.98 29.44
C ALA A 196 -5.44 -5.65 28.17
N PRO A 197 -4.85 -5.44 26.98
CA PRO A 197 -5.32 -6.08 25.75
C PRO A 197 -5.17 -7.60 25.84
N GLU A 198 -6.27 -8.30 25.60
CA GLU A 198 -6.35 -9.76 25.53
C GLU A 198 -5.38 -10.30 24.45
N GLY A 199 -4.58 -11.33 24.80
CA GLY A 199 -3.51 -11.84 23.92
C GLY A 199 -4.04 -12.49 22.64
N MET A 200 -3.31 -12.37 21.53
CA MET A 200 -3.69 -12.99 20.25
C MET A 200 -3.49 -14.52 20.32
N PRO A 201 -4.35 -15.34 19.67
CA PRO A 201 -4.09 -16.79 19.57
C PRO A 201 -2.69 -17.06 19.02
N ALA A 202 -1.90 -17.89 19.71
CA ALA A 202 -0.50 -18.12 19.34
C ALA A 202 -0.35 -18.74 17.94
N SER A 203 -1.35 -19.53 17.50
CA SER A 203 -1.39 -20.08 16.14
C SER A 203 -1.48 -19.00 15.06
N MET A 204 -2.26 -17.94 15.30
CA MET A 204 -2.35 -16.79 14.40
C MET A 204 -1.06 -15.98 14.42
N ALA A 205 -0.53 -15.67 15.61
CA ALA A 205 0.73 -14.95 15.78
C ALA A 205 1.90 -15.63 15.03
N LEU A 206 2.06 -16.95 15.23
CA LEU A 206 3.09 -17.74 14.56
C LEU A 206 2.89 -17.76 13.03
N ALA A 207 1.66 -17.91 12.54
CA ALA A 207 1.38 -17.91 11.10
C ALA A 207 1.67 -16.55 10.44
N THR A 208 1.24 -15.45 11.05
CA THR A 208 1.50 -14.08 10.58
C THR A 208 3.00 -13.79 10.55
N HIS A 209 3.70 -14.02 11.66
CA HIS A 209 5.13 -13.72 11.72
C HIS A 209 5.99 -14.68 10.89
N ARG A 210 5.53 -15.92 10.62
CA ARG A 210 6.18 -16.78 9.62
C ARG A 210 6.26 -16.11 8.26
N SER A 211 5.16 -15.51 7.80
CA SER A 211 5.13 -14.77 6.52
C SER A 211 6.02 -13.53 6.58
N ASN A 212 6.04 -12.82 7.71
CA ASN A 212 6.89 -11.65 7.89
C ASN A 212 8.38 -12.00 7.80
N PHE A 213 8.85 -13.00 8.56
CA PHE A 213 10.26 -13.41 8.54
C PHE A 213 10.66 -14.07 7.22
N LEU A 214 9.72 -14.67 6.48
CA LEU A 214 9.94 -15.11 5.10
C LEU A 214 10.21 -13.90 4.17
N LEU A 215 9.39 -12.86 4.24
CA LEU A 215 9.56 -11.64 3.44
C LEU A 215 10.81 -10.84 3.81
N LEU A 216 11.19 -10.84 5.08
CA LEU A 216 12.45 -10.26 5.56
C LEU A 216 13.67 -11.02 5.03
N GLY A 217 13.51 -12.28 4.61
CA GLY A 217 14.64 -13.15 4.22
C GLY A 217 15.39 -13.73 5.41
N ALA A 218 14.68 -14.07 6.50
CA ALA A 218 15.23 -14.70 7.71
C ALA A 218 14.77 -16.17 7.84
N PRO A 219 15.28 -17.09 6.98
CA PRO A 219 14.79 -18.48 6.94
C PRO A 219 15.01 -19.22 8.26
N ASP A 220 16.07 -18.92 9.00
CA ASP A 220 16.37 -19.56 10.29
C ASP A 220 15.25 -19.31 11.31
N VAL A 221 14.70 -18.10 11.36
CA VAL A 221 13.53 -17.78 12.21
C VAL A 221 12.29 -18.54 11.74
N THR A 222 12.08 -18.65 10.42
CA THR A 222 10.92 -19.39 9.89
C THR A 222 10.99 -20.90 10.19
N ASN A 223 12.19 -21.48 10.18
CA ASN A 223 12.42 -22.89 10.54
C ASN A 223 12.04 -23.15 12.00
N TRP A 224 12.39 -22.25 12.92
CA TRP A 224 12.00 -22.35 14.33
C TRP A 224 10.49 -22.20 14.54
N ILE A 225 9.84 -21.30 13.79
CA ILE A 225 8.37 -21.16 13.83
C ILE A 225 7.69 -22.45 13.35
N ASP A 226 8.15 -23.03 12.25
CA ASP A 226 7.59 -24.28 11.72
C ASP A 226 7.81 -25.46 12.66
N TRP A 227 8.96 -25.51 13.33
CA TRP A 227 9.25 -26.53 14.33
C TRP A 227 8.31 -26.48 15.54
N ILE A 228 7.94 -25.28 16.01
CA ILE A 228 6.95 -25.13 17.09
C ILE A 228 5.55 -25.58 16.64
N ARG A 229 5.21 -25.34 15.38
CA ARG A 229 3.89 -25.67 14.81
C ARG A 229 3.74 -27.17 14.50
N LEU A 230 4.85 -27.88 14.28
CA LEU A 230 4.86 -29.30 13.87
C LEU A 230 5.47 -30.17 14.98
N PRO A 231 4.65 -30.96 15.72
CA PRO A 231 5.12 -31.75 16.87
C PRO A 231 6.26 -32.70 16.52
N ASP A 232 6.20 -33.34 15.35
CA ASP A 232 7.09 -34.44 14.95
C ASP A 232 8.33 -34.01 14.17
N SER A 233 8.58 -32.70 14.05
CA SER A 233 9.72 -32.17 13.29
C SER A 233 11.03 -32.18 14.10
N ALA A 234 12.14 -32.48 13.43
CA ALA A 234 13.47 -32.36 14.02
C ALA A 234 13.81 -30.89 14.31
N PRO A 235 14.46 -30.57 15.44
CA PRO A 235 14.83 -29.20 15.77
C PRO A 235 15.81 -28.62 14.73
N PRO A 236 15.61 -27.36 14.30
CA PRO A 236 16.59 -26.65 13.50
C PRO A 236 17.94 -26.49 14.23
N GLU A 237 18.97 -26.11 13.48
CA GLU A 237 20.28 -25.80 14.05
C GLU A 237 20.19 -24.59 14.98
N ARG A 238 20.88 -24.66 16.12
CA ARG A 238 20.89 -23.60 17.16
C ARG A 238 21.91 -22.52 16.81
N THR A 239 21.65 -21.83 15.71
CA THR A 239 22.46 -20.71 15.24
C THR A 239 21.86 -19.38 15.70
N ASP A 240 22.75 -18.46 16.06
CA ASP A 240 22.40 -17.08 16.35
C ASP A 240 22.13 -16.34 15.02
N VAL A 241 21.02 -15.61 14.95
CA VAL A 241 20.56 -14.92 13.72
C VAL A 241 20.86 -13.43 13.83
N PRO A 242 21.78 -12.89 13.00
CA PRO A 242 22.07 -11.46 12.97
C PRO A 242 20.97 -10.68 12.24
N LEU A 243 20.58 -9.54 12.80
CA LEU A 243 19.61 -8.61 12.23
C LEU A 243 20.21 -7.20 12.22
N LEU A 244 20.13 -6.52 11.09
CA LEU A 244 20.54 -5.12 10.96
C LEU A 244 19.54 -4.22 11.65
N ARG A 245 20.01 -3.40 12.59
CA ARG A 245 19.22 -2.38 13.27
C ARG A 245 19.52 -1.00 12.68
N PHE A 246 18.48 -0.29 12.27
CA PHE A 246 18.62 1.04 11.67
C PHE A 246 17.40 1.92 11.92
N ASP A 247 17.61 3.24 11.87
CA ASP A 247 16.55 4.22 11.96
C ASP A 247 16.02 4.59 10.60
N TYR A 248 14.70 4.58 10.44
CA TYR A 248 14.02 4.98 9.22
C TYR A 248 12.71 5.68 9.58
N ALA A 249 12.43 6.84 8.96
CA ALA A 249 11.19 7.58 9.19
C ALA A 249 10.83 7.85 10.68
N GLY A 250 11.84 8.02 11.54
CA GLY A 250 11.66 8.28 12.98
C GLY A 250 11.31 7.05 13.82
N ARG A 251 11.47 5.84 13.28
CA ARG A 251 11.33 4.55 13.97
C ARG A 251 12.59 3.73 13.80
N THR A 252 12.78 2.75 14.67
CA THR A 252 13.89 1.80 14.58
C THR A 252 13.35 0.48 14.01
N TYR A 253 14.09 -0.07 13.06
CA TYR A 253 13.72 -1.27 12.31
C TYR A 253 14.83 -2.32 12.38
N LEU A 254 14.41 -3.58 12.29
CA LEU A 254 15.25 -4.76 12.14
C LEU A 254 15.05 -5.32 10.73
N ALA A 255 16.13 -5.62 10.03
CA ALA A 255 16.06 -6.34 8.76
C ALA A 255 17.07 -7.48 8.73
N ALA A 256 16.76 -8.53 7.97
CA ALA A 256 17.77 -9.55 7.73
C ALA A 256 18.94 -8.94 6.94
N THR A 257 20.15 -9.40 7.24
CA THR A 257 21.36 -9.02 6.49
C THR A 257 21.20 -9.43 5.02
N PRO A 258 21.40 -8.54 4.03
CA PRO A 258 21.06 -8.81 2.62
C PRO A 258 21.93 -9.84 1.88
N TRP A 259 22.66 -10.71 2.57
CA TRP A 259 23.59 -11.64 1.95
C TRP A 259 23.37 -13.06 2.45
N LEU A 260 23.06 -13.92 1.47
CA LEU A 260 23.17 -15.37 1.43
C LEU A 260 23.51 -16.04 2.76
N SER A 261 22.61 -16.92 3.18
CA SER A 261 22.96 -18.24 3.69
C SER A 261 24.04 -18.89 2.80
N ARG A 262 25.30 -18.48 2.96
CA ARG A 262 26.48 -19.23 2.56
C ARG A 262 27.03 -19.81 3.85
N LEU A 263 26.99 -21.13 3.92
CA LEU A 263 27.42 -21.98 5.02
C LEU A 263 28.86 -21.77 5.54
N ASP A 264 29.68 -20.86 4.98
CA ASP A 264 31.11 -20.75 5.34
C ASP A 264 31.72 -19.32 5.22
N GLY A 265 30.91 -18.27 5.32
CA GLY A 265 31.41 -16.87 5.26
C GLY A 265 31.87 -16.34 6.64
N PRO A 266 33.14 -15.93 6.82
CA PRO A 266 33.62 -15.52 8.14
C PRO A 266 33.08 -14.15 8.59
N PRO A 267 32.73 -13.95 9.88
CA PRO A 267 31.91 -12.85 10.40
C PRO A 267 32.56 -11.44 10.41
N TRP A 268 33.84 -11.30 10.04
CA TRP A 268 34.55 -10.02 10.08
C TRP A 268 34.03 -8.97 9.07
N TRP A 269 33.21 -9.37 8.10
CA TRP A 269 32.61 -8.43 7.15
C TRP A 269 31.61 -7.47 7.80
N ILE A 270 31.07 -7.82 8.99
CA ILE A 270 30.16 -6.95 9.75
C ILE A 270 30.92 -5.74 10.29
N ASP A 271 32.14 -5.93 10.81
CA ASP A 271 32.99 -4.85 11.32
C ASP A 271 33.39 -3.88 10.19
N ASP A 272 33.79 -4.41 9.02
CA ASP A 272 34.11 -3.63 7.81
C ASP A 272 32.89 -2.85 7.25
N PHE A 273 31.67 -3.33 7.52
CA PHE A 273 30.42 -2.68 7.09
C PHE A 273 30.12 -1.39 7.87
N PHE A 274 30.55 -1.32 9.14
CA PHE A 274 30.35 -0.17 10.02
C PHE A 274 31.45 0.89 9.89
N ASP A 275 32.69 0.48 9.58
CA ASP A 275 33.84 1.38 9.46
C ASP A 275 33.86 2.19 8.15
N HIS A 276 33.07 1.78 7.16
CA HIS A 276 33.02 2.41 5.84
C HIS A 276 31.60 2.81 5.44
N PRO A 277 31.09 3.99 5.86
CA PRO A 277 29.75 4.48 5.51
C PRO A 277 29.49 4.61 3.99
N GLY A 278 30.54 4.59 3.16
CA GLY A 278 30.45 4.52 1.71
C GLY A 278 30.10 3.12 1.15
N TRP A 279 30.36 2.03 1.88
CA TRP A 279 30.05 0.66 1.43
C TRP A 279 28.56 0.38 1.37
N TRP A 280 27.77 1.01 2.26
CA TRP A 280 26.31 1.09 2.17
C TRP A 280 25.83 1.61 0.80
N ARG A 281 26.59 2.52 0.19
CA ARG A 281 26.35 3.03 -1.17
C ARG A 281 26.94 2.14 -2.27
N PHE A 282 27.96 1.32 -2.00
CA PHE A 282 28.53 0.38 -2.96
C PHE A 282 27.74 -0.92 -3.09
N ALA A 283 27.03 -1.36 -2.04
CA ALA A 283 26.05 -2.45 -2.12
C ALA A 283 24.95 -2.18 -3.18
N ARG A 284 24.70 -0.89 -3.49
CA ARG A 284 23.86 -0.42 -4.60
C ARG A 284 24.32 -0.94 -5.97
N ARG A 285 25.62 -1.14 -6.19
CA ARG A 285 26.16 -1.61 -7.50
C ARG A 285 26.12 -3.12 -7.67
N ALA A 286 26.20 -3.90 -6.60
CA ALA A 286 26.18 -5.37 -6.71
C ALA A 286 24.80 -5.93 -7.10
N ARG A 287 23.71 -5.15 -6.93
CA ARG A 287 22.38 -5.44 -7.49
C ARG A 287 22.13 -4.88 -8.90
N LEU A 288 23.06 -4.11 -9.45
CA LEU A 288 22.90 -3.41 -10.72
C LEU A 288 23.91 -3.93 -11.76
N SER A 289 23.73 -5.19 -12.18
CA SER A 289 23.88 -5.47 -13.61
C SER A 289 22.53 -5.11 -14.24
N PRO A 290 22.44 -4.05 -15.07
CA PRO A 290 21.15 -3.55 -15.54
C PRO A 290 20.60 -4.42 -16.67
N PRO A 291 19.31 -4.80 -16.66
CA PRO A 291 18.50 -4.79 -17.85
C PRO A 291 17.79 -3.44 -17.91
N SER A 292 18.37 -2.51 -18.68
CA SER A 292 17.74 -1.42 -19.44
C SER A 292 16.22 -1.16 -19.29
N HIS A 293 15.69 -0.88 -18.08
CA HIS A 293 14.36 -0.32 -17.84
C HIS A 293 14.42 0.66 -16.65
N PRO A 294 14.08 1.94 -16.83
CA PRO A 294 14.01 2.90 -15.73
C PRO A 294 12.64 2.79 -15.06
N GLY A 295 12.50 1.89 -14.10
CA GLY A 295 11.28 1.78 -13.30
C GLY A 295 11.33 0.61 -12.33
N SER A 296 11.04 0.89 -11.05
CA SER A 296 10.91 -0.07 -9.94
C SER A 296 12.22 -0.57 -9.31
N ASP A 297 12.88 0.28 -8.52
CA ASP A 297 13.70 -0.19 -7.40
C ASP A 297 12.79 -0.93 -6.40
N PHE A 298 12.95 -2.26 -6.27
CA PHE A 298 12.19 -3.07 -5.31
C PHE A 298 12.51 -2.62 -3.87
N GLY A 299 11.46 -2.38 -3.06
CA GLY A 299 11.60 -2.02 -1.65
C GLY A 299 12.19 -3.14 -0.78
N TRP A 300 12.70 -2.80 0.41
CA TRP A 300 13.28 -3.73 1.37
C TRP A 300 12.35 -3.96 2.55
N PHE A 301 12.04 -5.23 2.84
CA PHE A 301 11.27 -5.63 4.00
C PHE A 301 12.08 -5.54 5.30
N ALA A 302 11.48 -4.94 6.32
CA ALA A 302 12.01 -4.83 7.67
C ALA A 302 10.86 -5.02 8.68
N ILE A 303 11.17 -5.21 9.96
CA ILE A 303 10.19 -5.28 11.04
C ILE A 303 10.52 -4.21 12.09
N GLU A 304 9.51 -3.52 12.60
CA GLU A 304 9.68 -2.52 13.65
C GLU A 304 10.31 -3.16 14.90
N GLU A 305 11.30 -2.50 15.51
CA GLU A 305 12.18 -3.10 16.53
C GLU A 305 11.40 -3.70 17.70
N LYS A 306 10.42 -2.97 18.24
CA LYS A 306 9.65 -3.43 19.38
C LYS A 306 8.76 -4.62 19.00
N ALA A 307 8.07 -4.55 17.86
CA ALA A 307 7.25 -5.64 17.35
C ALA A 307 8.05 -6.91 17.06
N GLY A 308 9.20 -6.76 16.40
CA GLY A 308 10.12 -7.87 16.14
C GLY A 308 10.67 -8.46 17.43
N ALA A 309 11.15 -7.63 18.35
CA ALA A 309 11.73 -8.06 19.61
C ALA A 309 10.74 -8.82 20.49
N GLU A 310 9.51 -8.32 20.65
CA GLU A 310 8.48 -8.97 21.45
C GLU A 310 8.12 -10.35 20.86
N PHE A 311 7.94 -10.44 19.54
CA PHE A 311 7.71 -11.74 18.89
C PHE A 311 8.90 -12.69 19.04
N LEU A 312 10.12 -12.24 18.74
CA LEU A 312 11.33 -13.07 18.79
C LEU A 312 11.63 -13.58 20.20
N ASN A 313 11.36 -12.78 21.23
CA ASN A 313 11.46 -13.20 22.63
C ASN A 313 10.36 -14.19 23.02
N ALA A 314 9.12 -13.97 22.58
CA ALA A 314 8.02 -14.92 22.76
C ALA A 314 8.30 -16.25 22.06
N LEU A 315 8.92 -16.20 20.89
CA LEU A 315 9.37 -17.37 20.14
C LEU A 315 10.43 -18.15 20.92
N SER A 316 11.48 -17.49 21.42
CA SER A 316 12.51 -18.14 22.24
C SER A 316 11.94 -18.75 23.52
N ASN A 317 10.96 -18.10 24.16
CA ASN A 317 10.24 -18.69 25.29
C ASN A 317 9.52 -19.98 24.87
N ALA A 318 8.75 -19.94 23.78
CA ALA A 318 8.04 -21.11 23.27
C ALA A 318 8.98 -22.26 22.83
N ILE A 319 10.19 -21.94 22.36
CA ILE A 319 11.23 -22.93 22.05
C ILE A 319 11.71 -23.63 23.33
N ARG A 320 11.97 -22.86 24.39
CA ARG A 320 12.41 -23.40 25.70
C ARG A 320 11.31 -24.22 26.38
N ASP A 321 10.07 -23.77 26.27
CA ASP A 321 8.92 -24.32 27.00
C ASP A 321 8.15 -25.41 26.23
N ARG A 322 8.63 -25.87 25.06
CA ARG A 322 7.94 -26.85 24.20
C ARG A 322 7.51 -28.13 24.93
N GLY A 323 8.18 -28.51 26.02
CA GLY A 323 7.82 -29.66 26.86
C GLY A 323 6.62 -29.44 27.81
N VAL A 324 6.19 -28.19 28.02
CA VAL A 324 5.10 -27.79 28.94
C VAL A 324 3.78 -27.51 28.18
N GLY A 325 3.85 -27.49 26.84
CA GLY A 325 2.73 -27.21 25.94
C GLY A 325 2.85 -25.82 25.28
N SER A 326 2.45 -25.71 24.02
CA SER A 326 2.50 -24.44 23.29
C SER A 326 1.61 -23.39 23.96
N PRO A 327 2.06 -22.12 24.11
CA PRO A 327 1.26 -21.08 24.73
C PRO A 327 -0.04 -20.86 23.95
N ALA A 328 -1.19 -20.74 24.65
CA ALA A 328 -2.48 -20.52 24.00
C ALA A 328 -2.58 -19.13 23.35
N THR A 329 -1.90 -18.14 23.93
CA THR A 329 -1.86 -16.76 23.43
C THR A 329 -0.45 -16.20 23.42
N MET A 330 -0.16 -15.35 22.44
CA MET A 330 1.06 -14.54 22.37
C MET A 330 0.69 -13.07 22.50
N ARG A 331 1.39 -12.35 23.39
CA ARG A 331 1.28 -10.90 23.49
C ARG A 331 2.21 -10.28 22.46
N LEU A 332 1.60 -9.57 21.50
CA LEU A 332 2.31 -8.86 20.46
C LEU A 332 1.89 -7.40 20.49
N PRO A 333 2.82 -6.46 20.28
CA PRO A 333 2.50 -5.06 20.29
C PRO A 333 1.75 -4.75 18.99
N THR A 334 0.62 -4.07 19.12
CA THR A 334 -0.09 -3.58 17.92
C THR A 334 0.57 -2.30 17.47
N VAL A 335 1.15 -2.30 16.27
CA VAL A 335 1.72 -1.10 15.67
C VAL A 335 0.64 -0.40 14.84
N GLU A 336 0.58 0.94 14.90
CA GLU A 336 -0.30 1.68 14.01
C GLU A 336 0.24 1.61 12.57
N PRO A 337 -0.54 1.09 11.61
CA PRO A 337 -0.07 0.95 10.24
C PRO A 337 0.17 2.31 9.58
N THR A 338 1.19 2.38 8.72
CA THR A 338 1.54 3.55 7.89
C THR A 338 1.67 3.10 6.43
N GLY A 339 1.33 3.92 5.44
CA GLY A 339 1.33 3.50 4.03
C GLY A 339 2.22 4.37 3.14
N PHE A 340 2.54 3.86 1.96
CA PHE A 340 3.23 4.63 0.91
C PHE A 340 2.39 5.84 0.52
N ALA A 341 3.00 7.03 0.52
CA ALA A 341 2.46 8.17 -0.20
C ALA A 341 2.94 8.09 -1.65
N LEU A 342 2.07 7.69 -2.57
CA LEU A 342 2.29 7.89 -4.00
C LEU A 342 1.99 9.36 -4.31
N SER A 343 3.00 10.22 -4.14
CA SER A 343 2.92 11.58 -4.70
C SER A 343 3.05 11.46 -6.20
N ALA A 344 1.92 11.47 -6.91
CA ALA A 344 1.91 11.62 -8.36
C ALA A 344 2.31 13.07 -8.71
N GLY A 345 3.52 13.24 -9.25
CA GLY A 345 3.98 14.51 -9.81
C GLY A 345 5.51 14.63 -9.78
N ASP A 346 6.11 14.42 -10.96
CA ASP A 346 7.50 14.70 -11.36
C ASP A 346 8.45 15.37 -10.35
N ARG A 347 9.62 14.75 -10.17
CA ARG A 347 10.88 15.30 -10.71
C ARG A 347 12.04 14.31 -10.56
N ALA A 348 12.67 14.02 -11.69
CA ALA A 348 14.11 13.86 -11.73
C ALA A 348 14.74 15.20 -11.30
N ALA A 349 15.02 15.32 -10.01
CA ALA A 349 15.87 16.36 -9.44
C ALA A 349 16.64 15.74 -8.27
N ALA A 350 17.87 16.19 -8.09
CA ALA A 350 18.81 15.67 -7.13
C ALA A 350 18.19 15.50 -5.73
N VAL A 351 18.61 14.41 -5.06
CA VAL A 351 18.24 13.99 -3.70
C VAL A 351 18.42 15.15 -2.73
N ASP A 352 17.31 15.83 -2.42
CA ASP A 352 17.24 16.76 -1.31
C ASP A 352 16.87 15.97 -0.05
N ALA A 353 17.49 16.30 1.08
CA ALA A 353 17.36 15.56 2.34
C ALA A 353 15.95 15.62 2.95
N ASP A 354 15.03 16.40 2.36
CA ASP A 354 13.74 16.80 2.92
C ASP A 354 12.51 16.09 2.29
N GLU A 355 12.70 15.15 1.35
CA GLU A 355 11.58 14.37 0.80
C GLU A 355 10.91 13.47 1.85
N PRO A 356 9.60 13.20 1.81
CA PRO A 356 8.98 12.24 2.73
C PRO A 356 9.49 10.81 2.48
N TYR A 357 9.78 10.06 3.56
CA TYR A 357 10.16 8.65 3.45
C TYR A 357 9.05 7.82 2.79
N HIS A 358 9.38 7.05 1.75
CA HIS A 358 8.47 6.08 1.14
C HIS A 358 8.52 4.78 1.95
N TYR A 359 7.47 4.46 2.71
CA TYR A 359 7.34 3.15 3.37
C TYR A 359 5.89 2.79 3.67
N ALA A 360 5.62 1.49 3.73
CA ALA A 360 4.45 0.93 4.40
C ALA A 360 4.89 0.22 5.70
N LEU A 361 4.06 0.30 6.73
CA LEU A 361 4.17 -0.36 8.04
C LEU A 361 2.82 -1.01 8.30
N PHE A 362 2.83 -2.30 8.58
CA PHE A 362 1.67 -3.11 8.85
C PHE A 362 1.44 -3.23 10.36
N ARG A 363 0.25 -3.68 10.73
CA ARG A 363 -0.23 -3.69 12.13
C ARG A 363 0.60 -4.60 13.04
N ASP A 364 1.18 -5.64 12.47
CA ASP A 364 2.05 -6.65 13.08
C ASP A 364 3.53 -6.22 13.10
N GLY A 365 3.82 -4.98 12.69
CA GLY A 365 5.16 -4.40 12.69
C GLY A 365 5.97 -4.66 11.43
N LEU A 366 5.51 -5.49 10.48
CA LEU A 366 6.19 -5.63 9.18
C LEU A 366 6.21 -4.28 8.46
N ALA A 367 7.27 -3.96 7.73
CA ALA A 367 7.38 -2.76 6.93
C ALA A 367 8.02 -3.04 5.57
N LEU A 368 7.56 -2.35 4.53
CA LEU A 368 8.20 -2.29 3.22
C LEU A 368 8.78 -0.89 3.03
N LEU A 369 10.10 -0.80 2.90
CA LEU A 369 10.82 0.46 2.79
C LEU A 369 11.21 0.72 1.33
N GLY A 370 10.77 1.85 0.76
CA GLY A 370 11.05 2.20 -0.63
C GLY A 370 12.49 2.70 -0.87
N GLN A 371 13.12 3.29 0.14
CA GLN A 371 14.52 3.75 0.07
C GLN A 371 15.28 3.41 1.36
N PRO A 372 15.43 2.13 1.71
CA PRO A 372 15.98 1.70 3.00
C PRO A 372 17.37 2.28 3.29
N PHE A 373 18.14 2.59 2.24
CA PHE A 373 19.46 3.21 2.33
C PHE A 373 19.46 4.66 2.81
N ARG A 374 18.29 5.30 2.88
CA ARG A 374 18.08 6.62 3.50
C ARG A 374 18.02 6.55 5.03
N GLY A 375 17.87 5.36 5.59
CA GLY A 375 17.93 5.15 7.03
C GLY A 375 19.35 5.38 7.59
N ARG A 376 19.43 5.63 8.90
CA ARG A 376 20.70 5.68 9.63
C ARG A 376 20.95 4.31 10.25
N LEU A 377 21.93 3.57 9.72
CA LEU A 377 22.38 2.31 10.32
C LEU A 377 22.86 2.57 11.77
N ARG A 378 22.43 1.73 12.71
CA ARG A 378 22.86 1.79 14.11
C ARG A 378 23.92 0.75 14.39
N ASP A 379 23.54 -0.52 14.29
CA ASP A 379 24.37 -1.69 14.66
C ASP A 379 23.72 -2.99 14.13
N VAL A 380 24.32 -4.14 14.46
CA VAL A 380 23.72 -5.47 14.30
C VAL A 380 23.28 -5.98 15.66
N VAL A 381 22.04 -6.42 15.76
CA VAL A 381 21.50 -7.14 16.93
C VAL A 381 21.37 -8.62 16.60
N VAL A 382 21.47 -9.47 17.61
CA VAL A 382 21.49 -10.93 17.43
C VAL A 382 20.32 -11.55 18.17
N TRP A 383 19.53 -12.35 17.46
CA TRP A 383 18.51 -13.21 18.06
C TRP A 383 19.05 -14.62 18.24
N SER A 384 18.78 -15.22 19.41
CA SER A 384 19.12 -16.61 19.70
C SER A 384 17.87 -17.40 20.08
N PRO A 385 17.67 -18.63 19.56
CA PRO A 385 16.60 -19.52 19.99
C PRO A 385 16.55 -19.71 21.52
N ASP A 386 17.71 -19.74 22.16
CA ASP A 386 17.85 -20.02 23.59
C ASP A 386 17.78 -18.78 24.48
N ARG A 387 18.18 -17.62 23.97
CA ARG A 387 18.38 -16.41 24.78
C ARG A 387 17.40 -15.28 24.45
N GLY A 388 16.74 -15.33 23.30
CA GLY A 388 15.94 -14.23 22.80
C GLY A 388 16.78 -13.20 22.05
N LEU A 389 16.17 -12.04 21.79
CA LEU A 389 16.81 -10.89 21.18
C LEU A 389 17.34 -9.96 22.29
N ALA A 390 18.65 -9.70 22.30
CA ALA A 390 19.26 -8.72 23.19
C ALA A 390 19.37 -7.38 22.47
N LEU A 391 18.64 -6.37 22.96
CA LEU A 391 18.77 -4.98 22.52
C LEU A 391 19.75 -4.30 23.47
N GLY A 392 20.99 -4.10 23.01
CA GLY A 392 22.03 -3.37 23.72
C GLY A 392 21.83 -1.86 23.71
#